data_AF-A0A261QCH4-F1
#
_entry.id   AF-A0A261QCH4-F1
#
_cell.length_a   1.000
_cell.length_b   1.000
_cell.length_c   1.000
_cell.angle_alpha   90.00
_cell.angle_beta   90.00
_cell.angle_gamma   90.00
#
_symmetry.space_group_name_H-M   'P 1'
#
loop_
_entity.id
_entity.type
_entity.pdbx_description
1 polymer ?
#
loop_
_entity_poly.entity_id
_entity_poly.type
_entity_poly.pdbx_seq_one_letter_code
_entity_poly.pdbx_strand_id
1 'polypeptide(L)'
;MAIPVTPLRLMHSIYKEVFPIVHEQLTFWRAQAENIPNSELRQQALASIEHKTFHCEGGSVLALLSGKKKEEAVRFIVAYQTISDYLDNLCDRSTSLDPRDFAALHEAMEDSLTIGAPMREYYRFREDREDGGYLWQLVQTCQSVISTIAPYEAIAPYFHELCRYYCDLQIHKHVRQEEREERLKTWFQQHQASLPEMEWYEFSACAGSTLGV
;
A
#
# COMPACT_ATOMS: atom_id res chain seq x y z
N MET A 1 -6.36 -25.17 -10.20
CA MET A 1 -7.75 -25.06 -10.67
C MET A 1 -7.79 -24.04 -11.79
N ALA A 2 -8.70 -24.19 -12.75
CA ALA A 2 -8.88 -23.17 -13.79
C ALA A 2 -9.51 -21.90 -13.20
N ILE A 3 -9.10 -20.74 -13.69
CA ILE A 3 -9.63 -19.44 -13.25
C ILE A 3 -11.12 -19.36 -13.68
N PRO A 4 -12.05 -19.02 -12.77
CA PRO A 4 -13.47 -18.93 -13.12
C PRO A 4 -13.72 -17.75 -14.04
N VAL A 5 -14.31 -18.01 -15.22
CA VAL A 5 -14.62 -16.99 -16.25
C VAL A 5 -16.11 -16.69 -16.38
N THR A 6 -16.98 -17.41 -15.65
CA THR A 6 -18.42 -17.14 -15.63
C THR A 6 -18.80 -16.39 -14.36
N PRO A 7 -19.75 -15.42 -14.42
CA PRO A 7 -20.09 -14.58 -13.28
C PRO A 7 -20.44 -15.37 -12.01
N LEU A 8 -21.26 -16.43 -12.12
CA LEU A 8 -21.67 -17.22 -10.97
C LEU A 8 -20.50 -17.95 -10.28
N ARG A 9 -19.57 -18.52 -11.07
CA ARG A 9 -18.40 -19.21 -10.50
C ARG A 9 -17.39 -18.22 -9.94
N LEU A 10 -17.20 -17.09 -10.61
CA LEU A 10 -16.32 -16.02 -10.13
C LEU A 10 -16.82 -15.49 -8.79
N MET A 11 -18.10 -15.15 -8.70
CA MET A 11 -18.73 -14.71 -7.45
C MET A 11 -18.59 -15.79 -6.36
N HIS A 12 -18.87 -17.05 -6.67
CA HIS A 12 -18.66 -18.14 -5.70
C HIS A 12 -17.23 -18.16 -5.16
N SER A 13 -16.21 -18.13 -6.02
CA SER A 13 -14.81 -18.15 -5.58
C SER A 13 -14.42 -16.89 -4.81
N ILE A 14 -14.91 -15.70 -5.18
CA ILE A 14 -14.67 -14.47 -4.43
C ILE A 14 -15.23 -14.60 -3.00
N TYR A 15 -16.52 -14.89 -2.86
CA TYR A 15 -17.19 -14.89 -1.55
C TYR A 15 -16.83 -16.08 -0.67
N LYS A 16 -16.49 -17.24 -1.24
CA LYS A 16 -16.24 -18.47 -0.48
C LYS A 16 -14.77 -18.80 -0.33
N GLU A 17 -13.90 -18.27 -1.17
CA GLU A 17 -12.49 -18.66 -1.17
C GLU A 17 -11.51 -17.49 -1.04
N VAL A 18 -11.91 -16.25 -1.31
CA VAL A 18 -11.03 -15.07 -1.17
C VAL A 18 -11.39 -14.28 0.07
N PHE A 19 -12.63 -13.78 0.16
CA PHE A 19 -13.05 -12.90 1.25
C PHE A 19 -12.86 -13.48 2.65
N PRO A 20 -13.10 -14.79 2.91
CA PRO A 20 -12.80 -15.36 4.22
C PRO A 20 -11.33 -15.20 4.63
N ILE A 21 -10.39 -15.41 3.70
CA ILE A 21 -8.94 -15.25 3.95
C ILE A 21 -8.61 -13.77 4.17
N VAL A 22 -9.19 -12.88 3.36
CA VAL A 22 -9.02 -11.42 3.52
C VAL A 22 -9.44 -10.98 4.91
N HIS A 23 -10.63 -11.37 5.36
CA HIS A 23 -11.12 -11.00 6.68
C HIS A 23 -10.31 -11.62 7.81
N GLU A 24 -9.79 -12.85 7.66
CA GLU A 24 -8.86 -13.44 8.63
C GLU A 24 -7.59 -12.58 8.78
N GLN A 25 -6.99 -12.16 7.67
CA GLN A 25 -5.81 -11.28 7.69
C GLN A 25 -6.14 -9.91 8.28
N LEU A 26 -7.29 -9.31 7.94
CA LEU A 26 -7.70 -8.02 8.49
C LEU A 26 -8.02 -8.08 9.98
N THR A 27 -8.62 -9.17 10.47
CA THR A 27 -8.83 -9.40 11.90
C THR A 27 -7.50 -9.49 12.63
N PHE A 28 -6.53 -10.21 12.07
CA PHE A 28 -5.17 -10.26 12.62
C PHE A 28 -4.54 -8.86 12.70
N TRP A 29 -4.56 -8.09 11.60
CA TRP A 29 -3.98 -6.75 11.57
C TRP A 29 -4.72 -5.75 12.46
N ARG A 30 -6.04 -5.88 12.63
CA ARG A 30 -6.80 -5.09 13.59
C ARG A 30 -6.33 -5.35 15.02
N ALA A 31 -6.14 -6.61 15.39
CA ALA A 31 -5.62 -6.97 16.71
C ALA A 31 -4.19 -6.45 16.93
N GLN A 32 -3.33 -6.44 15.90
CA GLN A 32 -2.01 -5.80 16.00
C GLN A 32 -2.13 -4.28 16.18
N ALA A 33 -3.02 -3.63 15.42
CA ALA A 33 -3.26 -2.19 15.52
C ALA A 33 -3.78 -1.77 16.90
N GLU A 34 -4.65 -2.57 17.54
CA GLU A 34 -5.14 -2.30 18.90
C GLU A 34 -4.02 -2.24 19.95
N ASN A 35 -2.89 -2.90 19.70
CA ASN A 35 -1.72 -2.92 20.59
C ASN A 35 -0.73 -1.77 20.34
N ILE A 36 -0.97 -0.91 19.35
CA ILE A 36 -0.12 0.26 19.08
C ILE A 36 -0.12 1.18 20.32
N PRO A 37 1.04 1.52 20.93
CA PRO A 37 1.10 2.35 22.13
C PRO A 37 0.59 3.78 21.92
N ASN A 38 1.09 4.46 20.88
CA ASN A 38 0.71 5.83 20.57
C ASN A 38 -0.76 5.91 20.13
N SER A 39 -1.54 6.79 20.78
CA SER A 39 -2.99 6.86 20.54
C SER A 39 -3.37 7.33 19.15
N GLU A 40 -2.60 8.27 18.58
CA GLU A 40 -2.86 8.81 17.24
C GLU A 40 -2.57 7.74 16.19
N LEU A 41 -1.39 7.11 16.23
CA LEU A 41 -1.04 6.01 15.32
C LEU A 41 -2.04 4.86 15.41
N ARG A 42 -2.45 4.47 16.63
CA ARG A 42 -3.47 3.45 16.86
C ARG A 42 -4.80 3.82 16.21
N GLN A 43 -5.27 5.04 16.44
CA GLN A 43 -6.52 5.53 15.88
C GLN A 43 -6.49 5.51 14.36
N GLN A 44 -5.41 6.00 13.74
CA GLN A 44 -5.29 6.04 12.28
C GLN A 44 -5.17 4.65 11.65
N ALA A 45 -4.46 3.73 12.29
CA ALA A 45 -4.36 2.34 11.84
C ALA A 45 -5.74 1.65 11.89
N LEU A 46 -6.47 1.75 13.01
CA LEU A 46 -7.80 1.16 13.15
C LEU A 46 -8.81 1.77 12.18
N ALA A 47 -8.79 3.09 12.01
CA ALA A 47 -9.64 3.79 11.05
C ALA A 47 -9.36 3.38 9.61
N SER A 48 -8.09 3.12 9.25
CA SER A 48 -7.72 2.64 7.92
C SER A 48 -8.34 1.26 7.63
N ILE A 49 -8.30 0.34 8.59
CA ILE A 49 -8.90 -1.00 8.44
C ILE A 49 -10.44 -0.88 8.37
N GLU A 50 -11.05 -0.14 9.29
CA GLU A 50 -12.51 -0.04 9.39
C GLU A 50 -13.16 0.58 8.15
N HIS A 51 -12.57 1.65 7.62
CA HIS A 51 -13.18 2.40 6.51
C HIS A 51 -12.68 1.99 5.13
N LYS A 52 -11.57 1.26 5.02
CA LYS A 52 -10.94 0.93 3.74
C LYS A 52 -10.80 -0.58 3.48
N THR A 53 -11.52 -1.43 4.24
CA THR A 53 -11.59 -2.89 4.03
C THR A 53 -11.87 -3.27 2.56
N PHE A 54 -12.69 -2.49 1.85
CA PHE A 54 -13.04 -2.77 0.45
C PHE A 54 -11.84 -2.73 -0.51
N HIS A 55 -10.76 -2.00 -0.19
CA HIS A 55 -9.52 -2.05 -0.98
C HIS A 55 -8.87 -3.44 -0.90
N CYS A 56 -8.77 -4.00 0.31
CA CYS A 56 -8.22 -5.33 0.54
C CYS A 56 -9.09 -6.42 -0.11
N GLU A 57 -10.42 -6.33 0.03
CA GLU A 57 -11.36 -7.25 -0.63
C GLU A 57 -11.22 -7.19 -2.15
N GLY A 58 -11.25 -5.98 -2.73
CA GLY A 58 -11.19 -5.76 -4.17
C GLY A 58 -9.86 -6.21 -4.78
N GLY A 59 -8.73 -5.79 -4.20
CA GLY A 59 -7.40 -6.20 -4.66
C GLY A 59 -7.20 -7.71 -4.58
N SER A 60 -7.69 -8.34 -3.51
CA SER A 60 -7.52 -9.79 -3.29
C SER A 60 -8.29 -10.66 -4.26
N VAL A 61 -9.22 -10.12 -5.05
CA VAL A 61 -9.84 -10.86 -6.17
C VAL A 61 -8.78 -11.35 -7.15
N LEU A 62 -7.70 -10.59 -7.36
CA LEU A 62 -6.58 -10.98 -8.23
C LEU A 62 -5.84 -12.21 -7.71
N ALA A 63 -5.93 -12.54 -6.42
CA ALA A 63 -5.32 -13.74 -5.84
C ALA A 63 -5.88 -15.03 -6.48
N LEU A 64 -7.06 -15.00 -7.11
CA LEU A 64 -7.57 -16.14 -7.90
C LEU A 64 -6.63 -16.56 -9.04
N LEU A 65 -5.82 -15.63 -9.56
CA LEU A 65 -4.82 -15.89 -10.61
C LEU A 65 -3.60 -16.66 -10.09
N SER A 66 -3.35 -16.65 -8.78
CA SER A 66 -2.18 -17.30 -8.16
C SER A 66 -2.38 -18.80 -7.89
N GLY A 67 -3.56 -19.35 -8.18
CA GLY A 67 -3.85 -20.78 -8.10
C GLY A 67 -3.62 -21.37 -6.70
N LYS A 68 -2.56 -22.16 -6.53
CA LYS A 68 -2.22 -22.79 -5.23
C LYS A 68 -1.62 -21.80 -4.23
N LYS A 69 -1.18 -20.62 -4.69
CA LYS A 69 -0.54 -19.57 -3.88
C LYS A 69 -1.52 -18.48 -3.45
N LYS A 70 -2.81 -18.78 -3.48
CA LYS A 70 -3.90 -17.84 -3.19
C LYS A 70 -3.79 -17.24 -1.80
N GLU A 71 -3.53 -18.05 -0.78
CA GLU A 71 -3.39 -17.57 0.59
C GLU A 71 -2.19 -16.63 0.74
N GLU A 72 -1.04 -16.98 0.16
CA GLU A 72 0.14 -16.10 0.18
C GLU A 72 -0.08 -14.81 -0.60
N ALA A 73 -0.77 -14.86 -1.75
CA ALA A 73 -1.13 -13.68 -2.52
C ALA A 73 -2.08 -12.75 -1.74
N VAL A 74 -3.12 -13.30 -1.10
CA VAL A 74 -4.02 -12.52 -0.21
C VAL A 74 -3.22 -11.90 0.94
N ARG A 75 -2.31 -12.67 1.56
CA ARG A 75 -1.47 -12.18 2.66
C ARG A 75 -0.61 -10.98 2.24
N PHE A 76 0.00 -11.03 1.05
CA PHE A 76 0.73 -9.89 0.49
C PHE A 76 -0.17 -8.70 0.21
N ILE A 77 -1.28 -8.91 -0.53
CA ILE A 77 -2.19 -7.84 -0.95
C ILE A 77 -2.76 -7.12 0.27
N VAL A 78 -3.24 -7.86 1.27
CA VAL A 78 -3.79 -7.28 2.50
C VAL A 78 -2.73 -6.49 3.26
N ALA A 79 -1.51 -7.03 3.42
CA ALA A 79 -0.45 -6.31 4.12
C ALA A 79 -0.04 -5.03 3.38
N TYR A 80 0.23 -5.11 2.08
CA TYR A 80 0.63 -3.96 1.26
C TYR A 80 -0.45 -2.87 1.21
N GLN A 81 -1.70 -3.28 1.02
CA GLN A 81 -2.83 -2.35 1.00
C GLN A 81 -3.09 -1.73 2.39
N THR A 82 -2.89 -2.49 3.47
CA THR A 82 -2.97 -1.96 4.85
C THR A 82 -1.88 -0.91 5.11
N ILE A 83 -0.64 -1.11 4.61
CA ILE A 83 0.40 -0.06 4.65
C ILE A 83 -0.10 1.19 3.92
N SER A 84 -0.49 1.04 2.66
CA SER A 84 -0.95 2.14 1.81
C SER A 84 -2.06 2.97 2.48
N ASP A 85 -3.10 2.31 2.99
CA ASP A 85 -4.26 2.95 3.59
C ASP A 85 -3.96 3.61 4.93
N TYR A 86 -3.10 3.00 5.74
CA TYR A 86 -2.62 3.56 6.99
C TYR A 86 -1.75 4.81 6.75
N LEU A 87 -0.80 4.74 5.81
CA LEU A 87 0.07 5.87 5.50
C LEU A 87 -0.72 7.04 4.88
N ASP A 88 -1.73 6.76 4.04
CA ASP A 88 -2.64 7.79 3.52
C ASP A 88 -3.38 8.51 4.66
N ASN A 89 -3.91 7.77 5.65
CA ASN A 89 -4.51 8.38 6.84
C ASN A 89 -3.50 9.24 7.63
N LEU A 90 -2.29 8.73 7.84
CA LEU A 90 -1.24 9.46 8.55
C LEU A 90 -0.78 10.73 7.83
N CYS A 91 -0.90 10.79 6.50
CA CYS A 91 -0.57 11.99 5.73
C CYS A 91 -1.74 12.98 5.72
N ASP A 92 -2.97 12.51 5.51
CA ASP A 92 -4.18 13.34 5.48
C ASP A 92 -4.51 13.99 6.82
N ARG A 93 -4.25 13.28 7.93
CA ARG A 93 -4.49 13.77 9.31
C ARG A 93 -3.28 14.42 9.94
N SER A 94 -2.16 14.52 9.21
CA SER A 94 -0.94 15.13 9.72
C SER A 94 -1.11 16.62 9.97
N THR A 95 -0.68 17.07 11.14
CA THR A 95 -0.50 18.49 11.45
C THR A 95 0.84 19.04 10.93
N SER A 96 1.81 18.17 10.58
CA SER A 96 3.15 18.59 10.16
C SER A 96 3.14 19.21 8.76
N LEU A 97 2.31 18.69 7.85
CA LEU A 97 2.31 19.00 6.41
C LEU A 97 3.73 18.95 5.80
N ASP A 98 4.65 18.21 6.42
CA ASP A 98 6.08 18.17 6.06
C ASP A 98 6.33 17.07 5.02
N PRO A 99 6.77 17.41 3.80
CA PRO A 99 7.04 16.41 2.77
C PRO A 99 8.15 15.41 3.17
N ARG A 100 9.04 15.77 4.11
CA ARG A 100 10.08 14.86 4.61
C ARG A 100 9.49 13.74 5.46
N ASP A 101 8.48 14.07 6.27
CA ASP A 101 7.72 13.09 7.05
C ASP A 101 6.95 12.14 6.13
N PHE A 102 6.26 12.68 5.12
CA PHE A 102 5.55 11.85 4.14
C PHE A 102 6.51 10.94 3.35
N ALA A 103 7.67 11.46 2.95
CA ALA A 103 8.69 10.65 2.29
C ALA A 103 9.22 9.53 3.19
N ALA A 104 9.53 9.84 4.45
CA ALA A 104 10.01 8.87 5.43
C ALA A 104 9.01 7.75 5.71
N LEU A 105 7.71 8.07 5.79
CA LEU A 105 6.66 7.07 5.93
C LEU A 105 6.61 6.12 4.72
N HIS A 106 6.65 6.68 3.51
CA HIS A 106 6.47 5.91 2.28
C HIS A 106 7.67 5.03 1.92
N GLU A 107 8.83 5.22 2.56
CA GLU A 107 9.93 4.23 2.52
C GLU A 107 9.46 2.85 2.99
N ALA A 108 8.44 2.75 3.86
CA ALA A 108 7.89 1.46 4.26
C ALA A 108 7.25 0.72 3.07
N MET A 109 6.62 1.42 2.12
CA MET A 109 6.09 0.78 0.91
C MET A 109 7.23 0.26 0.03
N GLU A 110 8.28 1.05 -0.17
CA GLU A 110 9.46 0.64 -0.95
C GLU A 110 10.18 -0.57 -0.30
N ASP A 111 10.38 -0.52 1.01
CA ASP A 111 11.01 -1.59 1.78
C ASP A 111 10.15 -2.87 1.81
N SER A 112 8.81 -2.76 1.73
CA SER A 112 7.89 -3.91 1.65
C SER A 112 8.05 -4.71 0.35
N LEU A 113 8.56 -4.06 -0.70
CA LEU A 113 8.86 -4.64 -2.02
C LEU A 113 10.34 -5.01 -2.16
N THR A 114 11.18 -4.78 -1.15
CA THR A 114 12.61 -5.06 -1.20
C THR A 114 12.97 -6.23 -0.31
N ILE A 115 13.35 -7.37 -0.89
CA ILE A 115 13.78 -8.55 -0.12
C ILE A 115 15.01 -8.18 0.73
N GLY A 116 14.88 -8.30 2.05
CA GLY A 116 15.97 -8.05 2.99
C GLY A 116 16.29 -6.58 3.24
N ALA A 117 15.41 -5.64 2.87
CA ALA A 117 15.58 -4.24 3.28
C ALA A 117 15.63 -4.12 4.82
N PRO A 118 16.51 -3.27 5.37
CA PRO A 118 16.66 -3.12 6.80
C PRO A 118 15.45 -2.37 7.40
N MET A 119 15.20 -2.61 8.69
CA MET A 119 14.24 -1.80 9.45
C MET A 119 14.73 -0.35 9.53
N ARG A 120 13.91 0.59 9.04
CA ARG A 120 14.16 2.03 9.16
C ARG A 120 13.26 2.68 10.20
N GLU A 121 13.68 3.86 10.66
CA GLU A 121 12.82 4.74 11.47
C GLU A 121 11.88 5.53 10.54
N TYR A 122 10.77 4.92 10.14
CA TYR A 122 9.79 5.55 9.22
C TYR A 122 9.14 6.81 9.82
N TYR A 123 9.05 6.90 11.15
CA TYR A 123 8.43 8.02 11.87
C TYR A 123 9.42 9.13 12.29
N ARG A 124 10.65 9.13 11.77
CA ARG A 124 11.76 9.99 12.25
C ARG A 124 11.52 11.51 12.17
N PHE A 125 10.56 11.97 11.36
CA PHE A 125 10.25 13.40 11.19
C PHE A 125 8.91 13.84 11.81
N ARG A 126 8.30 13.00 12.66
CA ARG A 126 7.08 13.34 13.41
C ARG A 126 7.25 13.16 14.92
N GLU A 127 6.30 13.67 15.69
CA GLU A 127 6.24 13.49 17.15
C GLU A 127 5.74 12.10 17.52
N ASP A 128 4.68 11.61 16.84
CA ASP A 128 4.09 10.30 17.05
C ASP A 128 4.93 9.18 16.40
N ARG A 129 5.73 8.44 17.19
CA ARG A 129 6.67 7.43 16.68
C ARG A 129 6.46 6.00 17.16
N GLU A 130 5.78 5.82 18.29
CA GLU A 130 5.69 4.52 18.96
C GLU A 130 4.49 3.71 18.44
N ASP A 131 4.70 2.98 17.35
CA ASP A 131 3.70 2.09 16.74
C ASP A 131 3.77 0.63 17.25
N GLY A 132 4.68 0.32 18.17
CA GLY A 132 4.88 -1.06 18.66
C GLY A 132 5.44 -2.03 17.60
N GLY A 133 6.00 -1.52 16.50
CA GLY A 133 6.51 -2.31 15.38
C GLY A 133 5.43 -2.70 14.36
N TYR A 134 4.21 -2.14 14.44
CA TYR A 134 3.09 -2.47 13.56
C TYR A 134 3.43 -2.32 12.07
N LEU A 135 3.94 -1.16 11.66
CA LEU A 135 4.29 -0.87 10.27
C LEU A 135 5.41 -1.79 9.79
N TRP A 136 6.39 -2.05 10.65
CA TRP A 136 7.49 -2.96 10.32
C TRP A 136 7.01 -4.41 10.14
N GLN A 137 6.06 -4.89 10.96
CA GLN A 137 5.48 -6.23 10.78
C GLN A 137 4.74 -6.36 9.45
N LEU A 138 4.04 -5.32 8.99
CA LEU A 138 3.41 -5.28 7.67
C LEU A 138 4.47 -5.37 6.55
N VAL A 139 5.54 -4.58 6.66
CA VAL A 139 6.69 -4.61 5.72
C VAL A 139 7.30 -6.00 5.65
N GLN A 140 7.61 -6.61 6.80
CA GLN A 140 8.17 -7.96 6.86
C GLN A 140 7.21 -9.01 6.30
N THR A 141 5.91 -8.84 6.47
CA THR A 141 4.91 -9.74 5.88
C THR A 141 5.01 -9.72 4.36
N CYS A 142 5.10 -8.54 3.75
CA CYS A 142 5.29 -8.40 2.31
C CYS A 142 6.61 -9.04 1.85
N GLN A 143 7.73 -8.68 2.49
CA GLN A 143 9.05 -9.27 2.22
C GLN A 143 9.04 -10.80 2.32
N SER A 144 8.35 -11.36 3.31
CA SER A 144 8.23 -12.80 3.51
C SER A 144 7.49 -13.49 2.37
N VAL A 145 6.50 -12.84 1.75
CA VAL A 145 5.76 -13.42 0.63
C VAL A 145 6.57 -13.29 -0.66
N ILE A 146 7.09 -12.11 -0.98
CA ILE A 146 7.83 -11.88 -2.23
C ILE A 146 9.12 -12.72 -2.30
N SER A 147 9.75 -13.03 -1.16
CA SER A 147 10.91 -13.94 -1.14
C SER A 147 10.58 -15.39 -1.54
N THR A 148 9.29 -15.75 -1.62
CA THR A 148 8.84 -17.06 -2.12
C THR A 148 8.51 -17.04 -3.62
N ILE A 149 8.51 -15.86 -4.26
CA ILE A 149 8.25 -15.69 -5.69
C ILE A 149 9.57 -15.85 -6.43
N ALA A 150 9.66 -16.84 -7.32
CA ALA A 150 10.87 -17.10 -8.10
C ALA A 150 10.57 -17.07 -9.62
N PRO A 151 11.28 -16.24 -10.41
CA PRO A 151 12.25 -15.20 -10.00
C PRO A 151 11.57 -13.84 -9.70
N TYR A 152 11.71 -13.31 -8.47
CA TYR A 152 11.20 -11.99 -8.09
C TYR A 152 11.94 -10.85 -8.81
N GLU A 153 13.22 -11.03 -9.08
CA GLU A 153 14.09 -10.04 -9.71
C GLU A 153 13.59 -9.61 -11.10
N ALA A 154 12.83 -10.47 -11.78
CA ALA A 154 12.24 -10.17 -13.08
C ALA A 154 11.09 -9.16 -12.99
N ILE A 155 10.39 -9.08 -11.84
CA ILE A 155 9.24 -8.18 -11.64
C ILE A 155 9.55 -7.00 -10.72
N ALA A 156 10.60 -7.08 -9.90
CA ALA A 156 11.00 -6.05 -8.95
C ALA A 156 11.11 -4.64 -9.56
N PRO A 157 11.71 -4.42 -10.75
CA PRO A 157 11.80 -3.07 -11.33
C PRO A 157 10.44 -2.41 -11.55
N TYR A 158 9.44 -3.18 -12.01
CA TYR A 158 8.09 -2.66 -12.24
C TYR A 158 7.36 -2.37 -10.93
N PHE A 159 7.56 -3.22 -9.92
CA PHE A 159 7.02 -3.04 -8.58
C PHE A 159 7.55 -1.75 -7.94
N HIS A 160 8.86 -1.53 -8.01
CA HIS A 160 9.48 -0.31 -7.49
C HIS A 160 9.08 0.93 -8.28
N GLU A 161 8.96 0.85 -9.61
CA GLU A 161 8.51 1.98 -10.43
C GLU A 161 7.08 2.40 -10.05
N LEU A 162 6.14 1.46 -10.01
CA LEU A 162 4.74 1.74 -9.64
C LEU A 162 4.62 2.24 -8.20
N CYS A 163 5.34 1.61 -7.26
CA CYS A 163 5.41 2.07 -5.88
C CYS A 163 5.95 3.50 -5.81
N ARG A 164 6.99 3.84 -6.58
CA ARG A 164 7.56 5.18 -6.57
C ARG A 164 6.56 6.22 -7.06
N TYR A 165 5.83 5.96 -8.15
CA TYR A 165 4.76 6.85 -8.62
C TYR A 165 3.70 7.08 -7.53
N TYR A 166 3.27 6.00 -6.87
CA TYR A 166 2.31 6.09 -5.77
C TYR A 166 2.86 6.94 -4.61
N CYS A 167 4.06 6.64 -4.13
CA CYS A 167 4.71 7.37 -3.04
C CYS A 167 4.89 8.86 -3.36
N ASP A 168 5.33 9.20 -4.58
CA ASP A 168 5.47 10.59 -5.03
C ASP A 168 4.13 11.33 -5.00
N LEU A 169 3.07 10.73 -5.54
CA LEU A 169 1.73 11.30 -5.48
C LEU A 169 1.32 11.59 -4.02
N GLN A 170 1.52 10.63 -3.11
CA GLN A 170 1.16 10.78 -1.71
C GLN A 170 1.94 11.90 -1.03
N ILE A 171 3.23 12.07 -1.35
CA ILE A 171 4.05 13.17 -0.83
C ILE A 171 3.55 14.52 -1.36
N HIS A 172 3.30 14.62 -2.67
CA HIS A 172 2.92 15.88 -3.30
C HIS A 172 1.49 16.33 -2.97
N LYS A 173 0.54 15.41 -2.80
CA LYS A 173 -0.88 15.75 -2.58
C LYS A 173 -1.21 16.15 -1.14
N HIS A 174 -0.36 15.86 -0.17
CA HIS A 174 -0.63 16.10 1.26
C HIS A 174 0.13 17.29 1.88
N VAL A 175 1.02 17.96 1.14
CA VAL A 175 1.65 19.21 1.64
C VAL A 175 0.62 20.34 1.81
N ARG A 176 1.08 21.53 2.18
CA ARG A 176 0.26 22.75 2.25
C ARG A 176 -0.49 22.98 0.94
N GLN A 177 -1.76 23.35 1.02
CA GLN A 177 -2.67 23.41 -0.14
C GLN A 177 -2.12 24.27 -1.28
N GLU A 178 -1.50 25.39 -0.93
CA GLU A 178 -0.89 26.35 -1.86
C GLU A 178 0.32 25.80 -2.63
N GLU A 179 0.94 24.71 -2.18
CA GLU A 179 2.11 24.08 -2.81
C GLU A 179 1.76 22.87 -3.69
N ARG A 180 0.59 22.25 -3.49
CA ARG A 180 0.22 20.94 -4.07
C ARG A 180 0.27 20.94 -5.59
N GLU A 181 -0.42 21.88 -6.22
CA GLU A 181 -0.59 21.93 -7.68
C GLU A 181 0.75 22.12 -8.39
N GLU A 182 1.58 23.06 -7.93
CA GLU A 182 2.88 23.32 -8.54
C GLU A 182 3.85 22.15 -8.39
N ARG A 183 3.82 21.47 -7.23
CA ARG A 183 4.61 20.26 -7.00
C ARG A 183 4.18 19.13 -7.94
N LEU A 184 2.88 18.90 -8.12
CA LEU A 184 2.36 17.86 -9.02
C LEU A 184 2.68 18.17 -10.50
N LYS A 185 2.55 19.43 -10.92
CA LYS A 185 2.95 19.87 -12.26
C LYS A 185 4.45 19.69 -12.51
N THR A 186 5.28 20.10 -11.55
CA THR A 186 6.74 19.94 -11.63
C THR A 186 7.15 18.47 -11.68
N TRP A 187 6.52 17.63 -10.87
CA TRP A 187 6.73 16.18 -10.88
C TRP A 187 6.32 15.57 -12.22
N PHE A 188 5.14 15.92 -12.76
CA PHE A 188 4.69 15.45 -14.08
C PHE A 188 5.68 15.80 -15.20
N GLN A 189 6.24 17.02 -15.21
CA GLN A 189 7.22 17.44 -16.22
C GLN A 189 8.46 16.53 -16.27
N GLN A 190 8.83 15.89 -15.16
CA GLN A 190 9.97 14.96 -15.11
C GLN A 190 9.67 13.63 -15.84
N HIS A 191 8.40 13.25 -15.96
CA HIS A 191 7.95 11.99 -16.57
C HIS A 191 7.25 12.18 -17.92
N GLN A 192 6.82 13.40 -18.26
CA GLN A 192 5.99 13.69 -19.43
C GLN A 192 6.57 13.13 -20.74
N ALA A 193 7.89 13.18 -20.93
CA ALA A 193 8.53 12.72 -22.15
C ALA A 193 8.46 11.20 -22.38
N SER A 194 8.25 10.41 -21.32
CA SER A 194 8.13 8.94 -21.37
C SER A 194 6.68 8.45 -21.31
N LEU A 195 5.70 9.35 -21.22
CA LEU A 195 4.29 9.02 -21.07
C LEU A 195 3.50 9.33 -22.35
N PRO A 196 2.34 8.67 -22.56
CA PRO A 196 1.35 9.11 -23.53
C PRO A 196 0.93 10.57 -23.30
N GLU A 197 0.35 11.20 -24.33
CA GLU A 197 -0.22 12.55 -24.19
C GLU A 197 -1.33 12.54 -23.13
N MET A 198 -1.12 13.33 -22.06
CA MET A 198 -2.04 13.48 -20.93
C MET A 198 -1.72 14.75 -20.16
N GLU A 199 -2.65 15.17 -19.30
CA GLU A 199 -2.49 16.28 -18.38
C GLU A 199 -1.91 15.83 -17.03
N TRP A 200 -1.32 16.76 -16.28
CA TRP A 200 -0.68 16.47 -14.99
C TRP A 200 -1.63 15.83 -13.96
N TYR A 201 -2.91 16.18 -13.99
CA TYR A 201 -3.92 15.60 -13.10
C TYR A 201 -4.35 14.19 -13.55
N GLU A 202 -4.26 13.87 -14.84
CA GLU A 202 -4.49 12.52 -15.36
C GLU A 202 -3.34 11.60 -14.96
N PHE A 203 -2.10 12.06 -15.11
CA PHE A 203 -0.91 11.36 -14.59
C PHE A 203 -1.01 11.11 -13.08
N SER A 204 -1.40 12.14 -12.32
CA SER A 204 -1.60 12.01 -10.87
C SER A 204 -2.66 10.96 -10.53
N ALA A 205 -3.74 10.87 -11.31
CA ALA A 205 -4.75 9.83 -11.14
C ALA A 205 -4.21 8.42 -11.48
N CYS A 206 -3.44 8.29 -12.55
CA CYS A 206 -2.80 7.02 -12.94
C CYS A 206 -1.83 6.49 -11.88
N ALA A 207 -1.08 7.38 -11.22
CA ALA A 207 -0.13 7.02 -10.18
C ALA A 207 -0.79 6.57 -8.85
N GLY A 208 -2.08 6.87 -8.65
CA GLY A 208 -2.75 6.66 -7.37
C GLY A 208 -3.32 5.26 -7.14
N SER A 209 -3.01 4.27 -7.99
CA SER A 209 -3.53 2.91 -7.88
C SER A 209 -2.48 1.92 -7.43
N THR A 210 -2.88 0.97 -6.59
CA THR A 210 -2.07 -0.18 -6.18
C THR A 210 -2.31 -1.42 -7.04
N LEU A 211 -3.23 -1.40 -8.02
CA LEU A 211 -3.61 -2.60 -8.79
C LEU A 211 -2.50 -3.20 -9.66
N GLY A 212 -1.53 -2.40 -10.07
CA GLY A 212 -0.40 -2.87 -10.88
C GLY A 212 0.67 -3.59 -10.06
N VAL A 213 0.69 -3.38 -8.74
CA VAL A 213 1.56 -4.06 -7.77
C VAL A 213 0.85 -5.33 -7.28
#